data_AF-A0A3D2B7H3-F1
#
_entry.id   AF-A0A3D2B7H3-F1
#
_cell.length_a   1.000
_cell.length_b   1.000
_cell.length_c   1.000
_cell.angle_alpha   90.00
_cell.angle_beta   90.00
_cell.angle_gamma   90.00
#
_symmetry.space_group_name_H-M   'P 1'
#
loop_
_entity.id
_entity.type
_entity.pdbx_description
1 polymer ?
#
loop_
_entity_poly.entity_id
_entity_poly.type
_entity_poly.pdbx_seq_one_letter_code
_entity_poly.pdbx_strand_id
1 'polypeptide(L)'
;PASVTAGTSNNVSPLSGTSRIDFSGWPDLQLRCAECWLWGQKYGRINGDFTIKGDTLTLAGGLIDTGFGRLTANGEWVNGVREKRTSLKGQIKGNKLDAAANYFGVTTPIRGSSFDVDYDLHWRDMPWKPDEASLNGILKTRLGRGEIADLSTGHAGQLLRLLSFDALLRKLRFDFNDTFNEGFYFDSIRSTAWIKDGVLHTDDTLVDGLEADIAMKGSVNLVRRELDMEAVVAPEISATVGVAAAFAVNPIVGAAVFAASKVLGPLWSKVSILRYHITGPVDKPQINEVLRQPRKDAQQ
;
A
#
# COMPACT_ATOMS: atom_id res chain seq x y z
N PRO A 1 -34.74 58.18 -18.03
CA PRO A 1 -35.04 56.80 -17.62
C PRO A 1 -34.60 55.81 -18.72
N ALA A 2 -33.40 55.28 -18.61
CA ALA A 2 -32.94 54.15 -19.41
C ALA A 2 -31.90 53.39 -18.57
N SER A 3 -32.37 52.44 -17.78
CA SER A 3 -31.56 51.52 -16.99
C SER A 3 -31.06 50.39 -17.89
N VAL A 4 -29.74 50.26 -17.98
CA VAL A 4 -29.03 49.16 -18.63
C VAL A 4 -29.05 47.97 -17.67
N THR A 5 -29.80 46.91 -18.00
CA THR A 5 -29.75 45.62 -17.31
C THR A 5 -28.64 44.76 -17.93
N ALA A 6 -27.52 44.65 -17.22
CA ALA A 6 -26.49 43.66 -17.50
C ALA A 6 -27.03 42.26 -17.11
N GLY A 7 -27.26 41.42 -18.12
CA GLY A 7 -27.57 40.00 -17.91
C GLY A 7 -26.32 39.23 -17.54
N THR A 8 -26.24 38.75 -16.30
CA THR A 8 -25.26 37.78 -15.85
C THR A 8 -25.61 36.40 -16.42
N SER A 9 -24.86 35.95 -17.43
CA SER A 9 -24.90 34.57 -17.90
C SER A 9 -24.17 33.67 -16.90
N ASN A 10 -24.94 33.02 -16.01
CA ASN A 10 -24.43 31.91 -15.22
C ASN A 10 -24.10 30.74 -16.14
N ASN A 11 -22.81 30.58 -16.46
CA ASN A 11 -22.28 29.46 -17.21
C ASN A 11 -22.21 28.22 -16.30
N VAL A 12 -23.37 27.63 -15.99
CA VAL A 12 -23.43 26.35 -15.30
C VAL A 12 -23.16 25.25 -16.32
N SER A 13 -22.09 24.49 -16.12
CA SER A 13 -21.80 23.31 -16.93
C SER A 13 -22.99 22.34 -16.92
N PRO A 14 -23.44 21.82 -18.07
CA PRO A 14 -24.60 20.93 -18.16
C PRO A 14 -24.38 19.56 -17.49
N LEU A 15 -23.16 19.29 -16.99
CA LEU A 15 -22.79 18.08 -16.24
C LEU A 15 -22.80 18.29 -14.72
N SER A 16 -23.18 19.46 -14.22
CA SER A 16 -23.25 19.76 -12.77
C SER A 16 -24.48 19.16 -12.07
N GLY A 17 -25.32 18.42 -12.79
CA GLY A 17 -26.45 17.71 -12.21
C GLY A 17 -26.01 16.37 -11.65
N THR A 18 -25.78 16.29 -10.34
CA THR A 18 -25.71 15.03 -9.58
C THR A 18 -27.08 14.35 -9.56
N SER A 19 -27.55 13.92 -10.73
CA SER A 19 -28.72 13.09 -10.86
C SER A 19 -28.41 11.73 -10.22
N ARG A 20 -29.16 11.40 -9.17
CA ARG A 20 -29.14 10.08 -8.55
C ARG A 20 -29.44 9.05 -9.64
N ILE A 21 -28.59 8.05 -9.77
CA ILE A 21 -28.85 6.92 -10.66
C ILE A 21 -30.01 6.12 -10.09
N ASP A 22 -31.16 6.20 -10.75
CA ASP A 22 -32.35 5.44 -10.39
C ASP A 22 -32.30 4.07 -11.08
N PHE A 23 -32.26 3.00 -10.28
CA PHE A 23 -32.28 1.63 -10.78
C PHE A 23 -33.70 1.13 -11.08
N SER A 24 -34.73 1.93 -10.78
CA SER A 24 -36.12 1.55 -11.01
C SER A 24 -36.35 1.18 -12.47
N GLY A 25 -36.74 -0.08 -12.71
CA GLY A 25 -37.00 -0.61 -14.04
C GLY A 25 -35.78 -1.12 -14.81
N TRP A 26 -34.59 -1.11 -14.20
CA TRP A 26 -33.43 -1.76 -14.81
C TRP A 26 -33.56 -3.28 -14.66
N PRO A 27 -33.24 -4.06 -15.71
CA PRO A 27 -33.20 -5.51 -15.62
C PRO A 27 -31.92 -5.97 -14.92
N ASP A 28 -31.94 -7.21 -14.43
CA ASP A 28 -30.69 -7.92 -14.13
C ASP A 28 -29.82 -7.99 -15.38
N LEU A 29 -28.50 -7.80 -15.20
CA LEU A 29 -27.54 -7.67 -16.29
C LEU A 29 -26.43 -8.70 -16.14
N GLN A 30 -26.09 -9.37 -17.24
CA GLN A 30 -24.87 -10.16 -17.33
C GLN A 30 -23.89 -9.47 -18.28
N LEU A 31 -22.75 -9.06 -17.75
CA LEU A 31 -21.65 -8.53 -18.55
C LEU A 31 -20.68 -9.68 -18.84
N ARG A 32 -20.45 -9.97 -20.13
CA ARG A 32 -19.45 -10.94 -20.60
C ARG A 32 -18.72 -10.35 -21.78
N CYS A 33 -17.47 -9.96 -21.56
CA CYS A 33 -16.65 -9.31 -22.55
C CYS A 33 -15.29 -10.00 -22.61
N ALA A 34 -14.98 -10.65 -23.74
CA ALA A 34 -13.70 -11.32 -23.92
C ALA A 34 -12.55 -10.32 -24.08
N GLU A 35 -12.81 -9.20 -24.76
CA GLU A 35 -11.85 -8.13 -24.98
C GLU A 35 -12.55 -6.77 -25.00
N CYS A 36 -12.48 -6.07 -23.87
CA CYS A 36 -13.15 -4.80 -23.64
C CYS A 36 -12.16 -3.64 -23.74
N TRP A 37 -12.59 -2.59 -24.42
CA TRP A 37 -11.86 -1.34 -24.58
C TRP A 37 -12.67 -0.21 -23.98
N LEU A 38 -12.10 0.52 -23.01
CA LEU A 38 -12.75 1.63 -22.32
C LEU A 38 -11.81 2.83 -22.38
N TRP A 39 -12.31 3.99 -22.82
CA TRP A 39 -11.53 5.23 -22.97
C TRP A 39 -10.20 5.08 -23.75
N GLY A 40 -10.18 4.20 -24.75
CA GLY A 40 -8.99 3.93 -25.57
C GLY A 40 -7.98 2.96 -24.93
N GLN A 41 -8.24 2.49 -23.71
CA GLN A 41 -7.42 1.51 -23.01
C GLN A 41 -8.04 0.11 -23.06
N LYS A 42 -7.20 -0.92 -23.25
CA LYS A 42 -7.65 -2.32 -23.26
C LYS A 42 -7.79 -2.84 -21.83
N TYR A 43 -9.00 -3.14 -21.40
CA TYR A 43 -9.24 -3.76 -20.08
C TYR A 43 -9.23 -5.29 -20.14
N GLY A 44 -9.11 -5.86 -21.34
CA GLY A 44 -9.06 -7.30 -21.55
C GLY A 44 -10.42 -7.93 -21.22
N ARG A 45 -10.41 -9.01 -20.44
CA ARG A 45 -11.65 -9.73 -20.13
C ARG A 45 -12.38 -9.07 -18.96
N ILE A 46 -13.64 -8.70 -19.18
CA ILE A 46 -14.53 -8.17 -18.14
C ILE A 46 -15.76 -9.06 -18.01
N ASN A 47 -16.01 -9.58 -16.81
CA ASN A 47 -17.23 -10.31 -16.48
C ASN A 47 -17.87 -9.75 -15.21
N GLY A 48 -19.19 -9.90 -15.09
CA GLY A 48 -19.92 -9.63 -13.86
C GLY A 48 -21.40 -9.93 -14.05
N ASP A 49 -22.02 -10.43 -12.99
CA ASP A 49 -23.47 -10.61 -12.91
C ASP A 49 -24.03 -9.58 -11.95
N PHE A 50 -24.98 -8.80 -12.43
CA PHE A 50 -25.60 -7.71 -11.72
C PHE A 50 -27.06 -8.03 -11.47
N THR A 51 -27.46 -8.02 -10.20
CA THR A 51 -28.85 -8.15 -9.78
C THR A 51 -29.32 -6.84 -9.19
N ILE A 52 -30.54 -6.43 -9.55
CA ILE A 52 -31.10 -5.16 -9.12
C ILE A 52 -32.34 -5.42 -8.26
N LYS A 53 -32.32 -4.90 -7.04
CA LYS A 53 -33.44 -5.01 -6.09
C LYS A 53 -33.69 -3.68 -5.41
N GLY A 54 -34.76 -3.00 -5.82
CA GLY A 54 -35.08 -1.68 -5.29
C GLY A 54 -34.00 -0.66 -5.64
N ASP A 55 -33.34 -0.10 -4.63
CA ASP A 55 -32.23 0.83 -4.75
C ASP A 55 -30.84 0.18 -4.61
N THR A 56 -30.79 -1.15 -4.64
CA THR A 56 -29.56 -1.93 -4.50
C THR A 56 -29.16 -2.62 -5.79
N LEU A 57 -27.89 -2.42 -6.18
CA LEU A 57 -27.19 -3.17 -7.23
C LEU A 57 -26.21 -4.15 -6.57
N THR A 58 -26.37 -5.45 -6.80
CA THR A 58 -25.42 -6.48 -6.34
C THR A 58 -24.55 -6.96 -7.49
N LEU A 59 -23.24 -7.04 -7.28
CA LEU A 59 -22.28 -7.64 -8.21
C LEU A 59 -21.81 -9.01 -7.70
N ALA A 60 -21.98 -10.03 -8.53
CA ALA A 60 -21.43 -11.37 -8.34
C ALA A 60 -20.45 -11.73 -9.46
N GLY A 61 -19.37 -12.42 -9.12
CA GLY A 61 -18.42 -12.95 -10.10
C GLY A 61 -17.71 -11.88 -10.93
N GLY A 62 -17.57 -10.67 -10.38
CA GLY A 62 -16.87 -9.56 -11.02
C GLY A 62 -15.43 -9.94 -11.33
N LEU A 63 -15.01 -9.68 -12.57
CA LEU A 63 -13.67 -9.96 -13.06
C LEU A 63 -13.23 -8.85 -14.01
N ILE A 64 -12.03 -8.34 -13.81
CA ILE A 64 -11.26 -7.57 -14.79
C ILE A 64 -9.91 -8.25 -14.92
N ASP A 65 -9.53 -8.61 -16.14
CA ASP A 65 -8.29 -9.31 -16.44
C ASP A 65 -7.61 -8.63 -17.62
N THR A 66 -6.65 -7.74 -17.31
CA THR A 66 -5.94 -6.92 -18.30
C THR A 66 -4.76 -7.64 -18.94
N GLY A 67 -4.41 -8.83 -18.45
CA GLY A 67 -3.15 -9.51 -18.73
C GLY A 67 -1.97 -9.03 -17.88
N PHE A 68 -2.00 -7.79 -17.38
CA PHE A 68 -1.01 -7.28 -16.42
C PHE A 68 -1.43 -7.50 -14.97
N GLY A 69 -2.74 -7.46 -14.72
CA GLY A 69 -3.34 -7.72 -13.43
C GLY A 69 -4.72 -8.32 -13.57
N ARG A 70 -5.12 -9.09 -12.57
CA ARG A 70 -6.43 -9.71 -12.45
C ARG A 70 -7.08 -9.23 -11.17
N LEU A 71 -8.19 -8.53 -11.31
CA LEU A 71 -9.05 -8.06 -10.23
C LEU A 71 -10.32 -8.90 -10.22
N THR A 72 -10.67 -9.47 -9.07
CA THR A 72 -11.99 -10.07 -8.84
C THR A 72 -12.75 -9.24 -7.83
N ALA A 73 -14.06 -9.09 -8.01
CA ALA A 73 -14.91 -8.31 -7.13
C ALA A 73 -16.27 -8.97 -6.92
N ASN A 74 -16.74 -8.99 -5.69
CA ASN A 74 -18.15 -9.14 -5.34
C ASN A 74 -18.53 -7.97 -4.48
N GLY A 75 -19.79 -7.55 -4.53
CA GLY A 75 -20.18 -6.40 -3.74
C GLY A 75 -21.62 -5.96 -3.91
N GLU A 76 -21.91 -4.87 -3.23
CA GLU A 76 -23.22 -4.25 -3.18
C GLU A 76 -23.04 -2.75 -3.28
N TRP A 77 -23.90 -2.11 -4.07
CA TRP A 77 -24.07 -0.68 -4.05
C TRP A 77 -25.53 -0.35 -3.72
N VAL A 78 -25.73 0.20 -2.53
CA VAL A 78 -27.01 0.75 -2.07
C VAL A 78 -27.02 2.23 -2.42
N ASN A 79 -27.95 2.64 -3.28
CA ASN A 79 -28.11 4.02 -3.71
C ASN A 79 -29.42 4.62 -3.18
N GLY A 80 -29.65 4.48 -1.87
CA GLY A 80 -30.84 4.97 -1.19
C GLY A 80 -30.86 6.48 -0.97
N VAL A 81 -32.05 7.01 -0.64
CA VAL A 81 -32.24 8.46 -0.39
C VAL A 81 -31.47 8.92 0.85
N ARG A 82 -31.42 8.07 1.88
CA ARG A 82 -30.79 8.38 3.18
C ARG A 82 -29.42 7.72 3.37
N GLU A 83 -29.15 6.65 2.63
CA GLU A 83 -27.92 5.88 2.76
C GLU A 83 -27.39 5.57 1.36
N LYS A 84 -26.20 6.09 1.07
CA LYS A 84 -25.37 5.68 -0.06
C LYS A 84 -24.23 4.86 0.50
N ARG A 85 -24.09 3.64 0.03
CA ARG A 85 -23.03 2.74 0.49
C ARG A 85 -22.59 1.84 -0.64
N THR A 86 -21.30 1.82 -0.88
CA THR A 86 -20.67 0.79 -1.69
C THR A 86 -19.87 -0.12 -0.78
N SER A 87 -19.96 -1.42 -1.02
CA SER A 87 -19.13 -2.44 -0.37
C SER A 87 -18.59 -3.36 -1.45
N LEU A 88 -17.26 -3.47 -1.56
CA LEU A 88 -16.58 -4.33 -2.50
C LEU A 88 -15.56 -5.20 -1.78
N LYS A 89 -15.57 -6.49 -2.09
CA LYS A 89 -14.57 -7.44 -1.62
C LYS A 89 -14.02 -8.28 -2.76
N GLY A 90 -12.77 -8.68 -2.65
CA GLY A 90 -12.14 -9.51 -3.65
C GLY A 90 -10.64 -9.56 -3.53
N GLN A 91 -9.99 -9.75 -4.68
CA GLN A 91 -8.56 -9.98 -4.79
C GLN A 91 -8.02 -9.26 -6.02
N ILE A 92 -6.84 -8.66 -5.89
CA ILE A 92 -6.07 -8.08 -6.98
C ILE A 92 -4.74 -8.81 -7.04
N LYS A 93 -4.42 -9.45 -8.17
CA LYS A 93 -3.17 -10.19 -8.33
C LYS A 93 -2.52 -10.01 -9.69
N GLY A 94 -1.21 -10.19 -9.74
CA GLY A 94 -0.44 -10.14 -10.98
C GLY A 94 1.03 -10.46 -10.75
N ASN A 95 1.77 -10.60 -11.86
CA ASN A 95 3.15 -11.07 -11.82
C ASN A 95 4.19 -9.95 -11.70
N LYS A 96 3.82 -8.72 -12.10
CA LYS A 96 4.71 -7.55 -12.10
C LYS A 96 3.91 -6.30 -11.72
N LEU A 97 4.08 -5.85 -10.48
CA LEU A 97 3.36 -4.71 -9.90
C LEU A 97 3.62 -3.42 -10.69
N ASP A 98 4.86 -3.15 -11.07
CA ASP A 98 5.25 -2.00 -11.88
C ASP A 98 4.56 -2.00 -13.24
N ALA A 99 4.53 -3.14 -13.93
CA ALA A 99 3.84 -3.25 -15.21
C ALA A 99 2.33 -3.01 -15.07
N ALA A 100 1.70 -3.57 -14.04
CA ALA A 100 0.28 -3.37 -13.76
C ALA A 100 -0.06 -1.93 -13.35
N ALA A 101 0.75 -1.31 -12.50
CA ALA A 101 0.57 0.07 -12.06
C ALA A 101 0.76 1.06 -13.22
N ASN A 102 1.86 0.91 -13.98
CA ASN A 102 2.14 1.73 -15.16
C ASN A 102 1.05 1.61 -16.22
N TYR A 103 0.46 0.42 -16.36
CA TYR A 103 -0.68 0.21 -17.25
C TYR A 103 -1.84 1.17 -16.93
N PHE A 104 -2.09 1.43 -15.65
CA PHE A 104 -3.13 2.37 -15.19
C PHE A 104 -2.60 3.79 -14.91
N GLY A 105 -1.39 4.11 -15.37
CA GLY A 105 -0.80 5.44 -15.21
C GLY A 105 -0.32 5.75 -13.78
N VAL A 106 -0.18 4.73 -12.93
CA VAL A 106 0.32 4.87 -11.56
C VAL A 106 1.80 4.50 -11.51
N THR A 107 2.63 5.36 -10.96
CA THR A 107 4.04 5.08 -10.71
C THR A 107 4.23 4.42 -9.35
N THR A 108 5.17 3.48 -9.25
CA THR A 108 5.52 2.79 -8.01
C THR A 108 7.03 2.60 -7.91
N PRO A 109 7.63 2.72 -6.70
CA PRO A 109 9.04 2.38 -6.50
C PRO A 109 9.29 0.87 -6.60
N ILE A 110 8.27 0.02 -6.43
CA ILE A 110 8.43 -1.43 -6.42
C ILE A 110 8.42 -1.98 -7.84
N ARG A 111 9.51 -2.64 -8.23
CA ARG A 111 9.73 -3.21 -9.56
C ARG A 111 9.80 -4.73 -9.52
N GLY A 112 9.28 -5.36 -10.57
CA GLY A 112 9.46 -6.79 -10.83
C GLY A 112 8.73 -7.74 -9.87
N SER A 113 8.06 -7.23 -8.85
CA SER A 113 7.40 -8.03 -7.82
C SER A 113 6.01 -8.50 -8.24
N SER A 114 5.72 -9.78 -8.02
CA SER A 114 4.34 -10.28 -8.06
C SER A 114 3.55 -9.72 -6.89
N PHE A 115 2.26 -9.47 -7.07
CA PHE A 115 1.39 -8.93 -6.03
C PHE A 115 0.14 -9.80 -5.87
N ASP A 116 -0.33 -9.89 -4.63
CA ASP A 116 -1.60 -10.48 -4.23
C ASP A 116 -2.17 -9.63 -3.08
N VAL A 117 -3.29 -8.97 -3.34
CA VAL A 117 -3.97 -8.07 -2.40
C VAL A 117 -5.39 -8.55 -2.22
N ASP A 118 -5.69 -9.09 -1.05
CA ASP A 118 -7.06 -9.34 -0.61
C ASP A 118 -7.64 -8.03 -0.05
N TYR A 119 -8.86 -7.68 -0.44
CA TYR A 119 -9.52 -6.46 0.03
C TYR A 119 -10.98 -6.71 0.42
N ASP A 120 -11.44 -6.01 1.45
CA ASP A 120 -12.85 -5.86 1.83
C ASP A 120 -13.04 -4.41 2.26
N LEU A 121 -13.66 -3.61 1.40
CA LEU A 121 -13.71 -2.16 1.51
C LEU A 121 -15.14 -1.65 1.38
N HIS A 122 -15.46 -0.59 2.12
CA HIS A 122 -16.72 0.10 1.99
C HIS A 122 -16.59 1.61 2.20
N TRP A 123 -17.41 2.38 1.50
CA TRP A 123 -17.47 3.85 1.56
C TRP A 123 -18.87 4.35 1.22
N ARG A 124 -19.12 5.64 1.44
CA ARG A 124 -20.44 6.28 1.32
C ARG A 124 -20.65 7.05 0.01
N ASP A 125 -20.26 6.45 -1.12
CA ASP A 125 -20.48 7.01 -2.46
C ASP A 125 -20.52 5.89 -3.52
N MET A 126 -20.54 6.24 -4.80
CA MET A 126 -20.63 5.34 -5.95
C MET A 126 -19.40 4.44 -6.12
N PRO A 127 -19.53 3.24 -6.74
CA PRO A 127 -18.42 2.31 -6.93
C PRO A 127 -17.21 2.84 -7.73
N TRP A 128 -17.43 3.76 -8.66
CA TRP A 128 -16.38 4.38 -9.48
C TRP A 128 -15.88 5.71 -8.92
N LYS A 129 -16.38 6.15 -7.77
CA LYS A 129 -15.96 7.36 -7.08
C LYS A 129 -15.82 7.09 -5.58
N PRO A 130 -14.75 6.43 -5.15
CA PRO A 130 -14.47 6.23 -3.73
C PRO A 130 -14.45 7.56 -2.97
N ASP A 131 -15.16 7.62 -1.84
CA ASP A 131 -15.08 8.72 -0.88
C ASP A 131 -14.07 8.33 0.20
N GLU A 132 -12.85 8.84 0.07
CA GLU A 132 -11.73 8.51 0.97
C GLU A 132 -12.07 8.78 2.43
N ALA A 133 -12.80 9.85 2.74
CA ALA A 133 -13.13 10.24 4.11
C ALA A 133 -14.09 9.27 4.82
N SER A 134 -14.88 8.50 4.07
CA SER A 134 -15.73 7.45 4.63
C SER A 134 -15.23 6.03 4.35
N LEU A 135 -14.05 5.90 3.76
CA LEU A 135 -13.46 4.62 3.45
C LEU A 135 -13.13 3.87 4.74
N ASN A 136 -13.56 2.62 4.78
CA ASN A 136 -13.35 1.70 5.87
C ASN A 136 -13.13 0.30 5.28
N GLY A 137 -12.41 -0.56 6.00
CA GLY A 137 -12.21 -1.93 5.56
C GLY A 137 -10.87 -2.54 5.96
N ILE A 138 -10.51 -3.64 5.31
CA ILE A 138 -9.28 -4.39 5.57
C ILE A 138 -8.59 -4.71 4.24
N LEU A 139 -7.27 -4.63 4.26
CA LEU A 139 -6.38 -5.00 3.18
C LEU A 139 -5.37 -6.03 3.70
N LYS A 140 -5.11 -7.06 2.90
CA LYS A 140 -4.01 -7.99 3.14
C LYS A 140 -3.16 -8.08 1.90
N THR A 141 -1.92 -7.60 2.02
CA THR A 141 -1.00 -7.45 0.90
C THR A 141 0.14 -8.45 1.03
N ARG A 142 0.44 -9.12 -0.07
CA ARG A 142 1.65 -9.93 -0.24
C ARG A 142 2.32 -9.56 -1.55
N LEU A 143 3.58 -9.18 -1.46
CA LEU A 143 4.46 -8.99 -2.60
C LEU A 143 5.52 -10.10 -2.57
N GLY A 144 5.79 -10.69 -3.74
CA GLY A 144 6.86 -11.66 -3.91
C GLY A 144 8.20 -10.96 -4.15
N ARG A 145 9.21 -11.71 -4.56
CA ARG A 145 10.54 -11.17 -4.83
C ARG A 145 10.49 -9.98 -5.78
N GLY A 146 11.21 -8.92 -5.45
CA GLY A 146 11.35 -7.75 -6.30
C GLY A 146 12.38 -6.78 -5.76
N GLU A 147 12.27 -5.55 -6.21
CA GLU A 147 13.20 -4.48 -5.87
C GLU A 147 12.42 -3.21 -5.56
N ILE A 148 12.74 -2.55 -4.45
CA ILE A 148 12.34 -1.16 -4.22
C ILE A 148 13.41 -0.31 -4.89
N ALA A 149 13.13 0.12 -6.11
CA ALA A 149 14.05 0.93 -6.87
C ALA A 149 14.26 2.27 -6.20
N ASP A 150 15.50 2.77 -6.29
CA ASP A 150 15.79 4.15 -5.97
C ASP A 150 15.02 5.05 -6.96
N LEU A 151 13.91 5.61 -6.50
CA LEU A 151 13.27 6.75 -7.15
C LEU A 151 14.18 7.96 -6.93
N SER A 152 15.26 8.01 -7.69
CA SER A 152 16.23 9.10 -7.81
C SER A 152 15.61 10.39 -8.37
N THR A 153 14.28 10.46 -8.45
CA THR A 153 13.47 11.68 -8.60
C THR A 153 12.88 12.19 -7.28
N GLY A 154 13.37 11.70 -6.13
CA GLY A 154 13.04 12.22 -4.80
C GLY A 154 13.99 11.72 -3.71
N HIS A 155 14.12 12.48 -2.63
CA HIS A 155 15.06 12.23 -1.53
C HIS A 155 14.84 10.93 -0.74
N ALA A 156 13.84 10.10 -1.11
CA ALA A 156 13.68 8.75 -0.58
C ALA A 156 14.81 7.80 -1.02
N GLY A 157 15.44 8.05 -2.17
CA GLY A 157 16.65 7.36 -2.61
C GLY A 157 17.89 7.60 -1.75
N GLN A 158 17.92 8.77 -1.10
CA GLN A 158 19.04 9.19 -0.26
C GLN A 158 19.10 8.42 1.08
N LEU A 159 18.02 7.70 1.40
CA LEU A 159 17.79 7.00 2.67
C LEU A 159 18.61 5.72 2.81
N LEU A 160 18.79 4.96 1.73
CA LEU A 160 19.69 3.79 1.72
C LEU A 160 21.15 4.19 1.57
N ARG A 161 21.41 5.37 1.01
CA ARG A 161 22.77 5.90 0.84
C ARG A 161 23.45 6.26 2.16
N LEU A 162 22.69 6.59 3.21
CA LEU A 162 23.21 6.82 4.57
C LEU A 162 23.34 5.53 5.40
N LEU A 163 22.69 4.45 4.97
CA LEU A 163 22.89 3.09 5.47
C LEU A 163 24.09 2.41 4.79
N SER A 164 24.48 2.88 3.61
CA SER A 164 25.72 2.46 2.99
C SER A 164 26.90 2.92 3.85
N PHE A 165 27.79 1.97 4.14
CA PHE A 165 29.10 2.11 4.77
C PHE A 165 30.06 3.10 4.06
N ASP A 166 29.56 3.99 3.21
CA ASP A 166 30.28 4.86 2.29
C ASP A 166 31.13 5.93 3.01
N ALA A 167 30.80 6.29 4.25
CA ALA A 167 31.63 7.17 5.07
C ALA A 167 32.85 6.46 5.69
N LEU A 168 32.78 5.14 5.92
CA LEU A 168 33.85 4.34 6.54
C LEU A 168 34.71 3.62 5.49
N LEU A 169 34.14 3.20 4.36
CA LEU A 169 34.85 2.50 3.27
C LEU A 169 35.61 3.42 2.31
N ARG A 170 35.41 4.75 2.38
CA ARG A 170 36.12 5.71 1.53
C ARG A 170 37.66 5.64 1.65
N LYS A 171 38.19 4.98 2.69
CA LYS A 171 39.62 4.69 2.87
C LYS A 171 40.07 3.29 2.41
N LEU A 172 39.15 2.43 1.97
CA LEU A 172 39.41 1.09 1.44
C LEU A 172 38.88 1.01 0.00
N ARG A 173 39.33 1.94 -0.84
CA ARG A 173 39.04 1.95 -2.27
C ARG A 173 39.83 0.84 -2.95
N PHE A 174 39.15 -0.26 -3.28
CA PHE A 174 39.36 -0.96 -4.55
C PHE A 174 38.04 -1.66 -4.93
N ASP A 175 37.34 -1.05 -5.88
CA ASP A 175 36.49 -1.71 -6.89
C ASP A 175 35.07 -2.23 -6.56
N PHE A 176 34.24 -1.48 -5.82
CA PHE A 176 32.82 -1.85 -5.65
C PHE A 176 31.83 -0.73 -5.98
N ASN A 177 32.15 0.13 -6.95
CA ASN A 177 31.25 1.21 -7.34
C ASN A 177 30.04 0.74 -8.18
N ASP A 178 30.08 -0.49 -8.70
CA ASP A 178 29.05 -1.02 -9.61
C ASP A 178 27.99 -1.91 -8.94
N THR A 179 28.15 -2.34 -7.68
CA THR A 179 27.23 -3.33 -7.06
C THR A 179 26.19 -2.70 -6.13
N PHE A 180 26.31 -1.42 -5.77
CA PHE A 180 25.49 -0.79 -4.71
C PHE A 180 24.57 0.34 -5.19
N ASN A 181 24.37 0.48 -6.51
CA ASN A 181 23.66 1.62 -7.13
C ASN A 181 22.25 1.29 -7.67
N GLU A 182 21.68 0.11 -7.42
CA GLU A 182 20.52 -0.37 -8.22
C GLU A 182 19.15 -0.26 -7.51
N GLY A 183 19.07 -0.55 -6.20
CA GLY A 183 17.83 -0.50 -5.41
C GLY A 183 17.93 -1.35 -4.15
N PHE A 184 16.83 -1.52 -3.40
CA PHE A 184 16.75 -2.43 -2.25
C PHE A 184 16.01 -3.71 -2.67
N TYR A 185 16.72 -4.83 -2.69
CA TYR A 185 16.15 -6.10 -3.11
C TYR A 185 15.46 -6.80 -1.95
N PHE A 186 14.34 -7.46 -2.24
CA PHE A 186 13.58 -8.18 -1.23
C PHE A 186 13.00 -9.47 -1.78
N ASP A 187 12.86 -10.47 -0.91
CA ASP A 187 12.22 -11.75 -1.20
C ASP A 187 10.70 -11.70 -0.95
N SER A 188 10.24 -10.93 0.04
CA SER A 188 8.81 -10.69 0.22
C SER A 188 8.46 -9.41 1.00
N ILE A 189 7.28 -8.86 0.74
CA ILE A 189 6.64 -7.85 1.58
C ILE A 189 5.27 -8.38 2.01
N ARG A 190 4.96 -8.32 3.30
CA ARG A 190 3.67 -8.75 3.85
C ARG A 190 3.12 -7.67 4.76
N SER A 191 1.82 -7.41 4.67
CA SER A 191 1.17 -6.40 5.50
C SER A 191 -0.31 -6.71 5.65
N THR A 192 -0.84 -6.54 6.86
CA THR A 192 -2.26 -6.41 7.13
C THR A 192 -2.53 -4.96 7.50
N ALA A 193 -3.55 -4.37 6.88
CA ALA A 193 -3.96 -3.01 7.20
C ALA A 193 -5.47 -2.94 7.38
N TRP A 194 -5.93 -2.09 8.30
CA TRP A 194 -7.33 -1.72 8.42
C TRP A 194 -7.48 -0.23 8.18
N ILE A 195 -8.57 0.15 7.55
CA ILE A 195 -8.90 1.53 7.24
C ILE A 195 -10.10 1.91 8.10
N LYS A 196 -10.00 3.05 8.76
CA LYS A 196 -11.11 3.65 9.48
C LYS A 196 -11.23 5.13 9.14
N ASP A 197 -12.38 5.53 8.62
CA ASP A 197 -12.70 6.93 8.29
C ASP A 197 -11.58 7.61 7.48
N GLY A 198 -11.06 6.89 6.48
CA GLY A 198 -9.99 7.37 5.60
C GLY A 198 -8.58 7.34 6.19
N VAL A 199 -8.38 6.76 7.38
CA VAL A 199 -7.06 6.53 7.98
C VAL A 199 -6.73 5.05 7.94
N LEU A 200 -5.70 4.71 7.18
CA LEU A 200 -5.15 3.36 7.11
C LEU A 200 -4.18 3.15 8.29
N HIS A 201 -4.25 1.99 8.92
CA HIS A 201 -3.37 1.58 10.01
C HIS A 201 -2.78 0.20 9.73
N THR A 202 -1.56 -0.03 10.16
CA THR A 202 -0.89 -1.33 10.08
C THR A 202 0.07 -1.49 11.26
N ASP A 203 0.17 -2.71 11.79
CA ASP A 203 1.07 -3.06 12.90
C ASP A 203 2.08 -4.16 12.53
N ASP A 204 1.92 -4.79 11.37
CA ASP A 204 2.57 -6.05 11.00
C ASP A 204 3.20 -6.01 9.60
N THR A 205 3.57 -4.82 9.11
CA THR A 205 4.24 -4.71 7.82
C THR A 205 5.68 -5.21 7.94
N LEU A 206 6.01 -6.23 7.15
CA LEU A 206 7.33 -6.88 7.15
C LEU A 206 7.88 -6.92 5.73
N VAL A 207 9.15 -6.54 5.59
CA VAL A 207 9.95 -6.65 4.38
C VAL A 207 11.12 -7.57 4.68
N ASP A 208 11.16 -8.69 3.98
CA ASP A 208 12.23 -9.68 3.99
C ASP A 208 13.22 -9.29 2.89
N GLY A 209 14.26 -8.55 3.28
CA GLY A 209 15.19 -7.87 2.39
C GLY A 209 16.54 -8.58 2.30
N LEU A 210 17.20 -8.48 1.14
CA LEU A 210 18.51 -9.09 0.93
C LEU A 210 19.60 -8.44 1.80
N GLU A 211 19.55 -7.12 1.97
CA GLU A 211 20.52 -6.38 2.77
C GLU A 211 20.06 -6.18 4.23
N ALA A 212 18.76 -6.20 4.49
CA ALA A 212 18.19 -5.98 5.82
C ALA A 212 16.72 -6.43 5.89
N ASP A 213 16.31 -6.92 7.06
CA ASP A 213 14.90 -7.06 7.41
C ASP A 213 14.33 -5.71 7.88
N ILE A 214 13.11 -5.38 7.45
CA ILE A 214 12.41 -4.16 7.86
C ILE A 214 11.03 -4.51 8.43
N ALA A 215 10.76 -4.05 9.64
CA ALA A 215 9.43 -4.07 10.23
C ALA A 215 8.87 -2.64 10.33
N MET A 216 7.62 -2.44 9.91
CA MET A 216 6.95 -1.15 9.92
C MET A 216 5.56 -1.23 10.56
N LYS A 217 5.20 -0.16 11.27
CA LYS A 217 3.86 0.06 11.83
C LYS A 217 3.52 1.54 11.83
N GLY A 218 2.24 1.87 11.92
CA GLY A 218 1.79 3.26 12.01
C GLY A 218 0.51 3.51 11.22
N SER A 219 0.40 4.69 10.66
CA SER A 219 -0.80 5.14 9.96
C SER A 219 -0.53 5.99 8.73
N VAL A 220 -1.50 5.96 7.81
CA VAL A 220 -1.55 6.82 6.63
C VAL A 220 -2.93 7.46 6.55
N ASN A 221 -2.99 8.78 6.67
CA ASN A 221 -4.20 9.53 6.41
C ASN A 221 -4.38 9.70 4.90
N LEU A 222 -5.35 8.98 4.32
CA LEU A 222 -5.59 8.96 2.87
C LEU A 222 -6.14 10.31 2.39
N VAL A 223 -7.03 10.93 3.18
CA VAL A 223 -7.66 12.22 2.88
C VAL A 223 -6.64 13.36 2.82
N ARG A 224 -5.70 13.38 3.77
CA ARG A 224 -4.64 14.41 3.85
C ARG A 224 -3.38 14.01 3.10
N ARG A 225 -3.28 12.75 2.64
CA ARG A 225 -2.06 12.14 2.09
C ARG A 225 -0.86 12.32 3.01
N GLU A 226 -1.02 12.04 4.29
CA GLU A 226 0.02 12.18 5.31
C GLU A 226 0.37 10.83 5.94
N LEU A 227 1.65 10.58 6.13
CA LEU A 227 2.23 9.40 6.76
C LEU A 227 2.60 9.72 8.22
N ASP A 228 2.47 8.72 9.08
CA ASP A 228 3.07 8.67 10.41
C ASP A 228 3.42 7.20 10.71
N MET A 229 4.66 6.81 10.39
CA MET A 229 5.12 5.42 10.41
C MET A 229 6.40 5.29 11.24
N GLU A 230 6.52 4.20 11.98
CA GLU A 230 7.75 3.75 12.61
C GLU A 230 8.34 2.60 11.80
N ALA A 231 9.65 2.64 11.54
CA ALA A 231 10.37 1.56 10.89
C ALA A 231 11.53 1.07 11.76
N VAL A 232 11.69 -0.24 11.81
CA VAL A 232 12.79 -0.92 12.49
C VAL A 232 13.57 -1.70 11.43
N VAL A 233 14.84 -1.35 11.25
CA VAL A 233 15.72 -1.96 10.25
C VAL A 233 16.77 -2.80 10.96
N ALA A 234 16.83 -4.08 10.59
CA ALA A 234 17.80 -5.04 11.09
C ALA A 234 18.69 -5.50 9.92
N PRO A 235 19.91 -4.95 9.78
CA PRO A 235 20.83 -5.35 8.71
C PRO A 235 21.16 -6.84 8.78
N GLU A 236 21.17 -7.50 7.62
CA GLU A 236 21.70 -8.85 7.52
C GLU A 236 23.23 -8.78 7.66
N ILE A 237 23.74 -9.06 8.86
CA ILE A 237 25.18 -9.26 9.05
C ILE A 237 25.47 -10.66 8.52
N SER A 238 26.21 -10.75 7.41
CA SER A 238 26.57 -11.97 6.66
C SER A 238 27.37 -13.03 7.43
N ALA A 239 27.36 -13.00 8.76
CA ALA A 239 27.84 -14.08 9.60
C ALA A 239 26.95 -14.23 10.86
N THR A 240 26.12 -15.27 10.83
CA THR A 240 25.63 -16.00 12.02
C THR A 240 24.68 -15.29 13.00
N VAL A 241 23.42 -14.98 12.64
CA VAL A 241 22.32 -14.99 13.65
C VAL A 241 20.95 -15.25 12.98
N GLY A 242 20.58 -16.50 12.75
CA GLY A 242 19.25 -16.88 12.25
C GLY A 242 18.11 -16.81 13.28
N VAL A 243 18.06 -15.80 14.16
CA VAL A 243 17.12 -15.78 15.31
C VAL A 243 16.32 -14.48 15.46
N ALA A 244 16.60 -13.42 14.68
CA ALA A 244 15.95 -12.12 14.90
C ALA A 244 14.49 -12.02 14.39
N ALA A 245 14.11 -12.77 13.36
CA ALA A 245 12.79 -12.66 12.73
C ALA A 245 11.61 -13.12 13.61
N ALA A 246 11.84 -13.96 14.62
CA ALA A 246 10.77 -14.56 15.43
C ALA A 246 10.13 -13.59 16.44
N PHE A 247 10.78 -12.46 16.77
CA PHE A 247 10.29 -11.50 17.76
C PHE A 247 9.27 -10.50 17.22
N ALA A 248 9.22 -10.29 15.90
CA ALA A 248 8.34 -9.29 15.30
C ALA A 248 6.86 -9.72 15.20
N VAL A 249 6.56 -11.02 15.39
CA VAL A 249 5.28 -11.60 14.96
C VAL A 249 4.31 -11.93 16.11
N ASN A 250 4.76 -12.27 17.33
CA ASN A 250 3.82 -12.63 18.42
C ASN A 250 4.43 -12.59 19.85
N PRO A 251 3.86 -11.81 20.81
CA PRO A 251 4.38 -11.71 22.19
C PRO A 251 4.27 -13.00 23.02
N ILE A 252 3.29 -13.88 22.75
CA ILE A 252 3.01 -15.06 23.58
C ILE A 252 3.95 -16.23 23.22
N VAL A 253 4.28 -16.38 21.93
CA VAL A 253 5.24 -17.40 21.47
C VAL A 253 6.68 -16.99 21.79
N GLY A 254 6.97 -15.68 21.84
CA GLY A 254 8.28 -15.14 22.21
C GLY A 254 8.72 -15.47 23.64
N ALA A 255 7.80 -15.66 24.58
CA ALA A 255 8.14 -15.99 25.97
C ALA A 255 8.74 -17.40 26.12
N ALA A 256 8.31 -18.37 25.31
CA ALA A 256 8.82 -19.74 25.35
C ALA A 256 10.25 -19.85 24.78
N VAL A 257 10.59 -19.04 23.76
CA VAL A 257 11.93 -18.99 23.16
C VAL A 257 12.90 -18.14 24.00
N PHE A 258 12.40 -17.12 24.71
CA PHE A 258 13.19 -16.28 25.63
C PHE A 258 13.74 -17.07 26.84
N ALA A 259 13.05 -18.13 27.27
CA ALA A 259 13.57 -19.04 28.30
C ALA A 259 14.81 -19.82 27.82
N ALA A 260 14.92 -20.11 26.52
CA ALA A 260 16.08 -20.77 25.91
C ALA A 260 17.24 -19.81 25.58
N SER A 261 16.97 -18.52 25.37
CA SER A 261 17.99 -17.53 24.97
C SER A 261 18.89 -17.02 26.11
N LYS A 262 18.65 -17.45 27.36
CA LYS A 262 19.41 -17.01 28.54
C LYS A 262 20.88 -17.49 28.55
N VAL A 263 21.26 -18.37 27.62
CA VAL A 263 22.64 -18.89 27.46
C VAL A 263 23.41 -18.19 26.33
N LEU A 264 22.77 -17.35 25.50
CA LEU A 264 23.40 -16.69 24.33
C LEU A 264 23.49 -15.16 24.45
N GLY A 265 23.46 -14.63 25.68
CA GLY A 265 23.48 -13.20 25.98
C GLY A 265 24.55 -12.33 25.28
N PRO A 266 25.78 -12.80 25.01
CA PRO A 266 26.84 -11.94 24.45
C PRO A 266 26.72 -11.61 22.95
N LEU A 267 25.85 -12.30 22.20
CA LEU A 267 25.73 -12.09 20.75
C LEU A 267 24.69 -11.00 20.38
N TRP A 268 23.69 -10.79 21.24
CA TRP A 268 22.60 -9.85 20.98
C TRP A 268 22.95 -8.38 21.25
N SER A 269 24.02 -8.11 22.02
CA SER A 269 24.49 -6.74 22.29
C SER A 269 25.21 -6.08 21.10
N LYS A 270 25.38 -6.79 19.98
CA LYS A 270 26.14 -6.33 18.80
C LYS A 270 25.31 -6.07 17.55
N VAL A 271 24.01 -6.36 17.56
CA VAL A 271 23.13 -6.10 16.41
C VAL A 271 22.60 -4.67 16.53
N SER A 272 23.14 -3.75 15.73
CA SER A 272 22.68 -2.35 15.69
C SER A 272 21.33 -2.30 14.99
N ILE A 273 20.24 -2.29 15.76
CA ILE A 273 18.89 -2.05 15.25
C ILE A 273 18.70 -0.56 15.02
N LEU A 274 18.32 -0.17 13.80
CA LEU A 274 18.07 1.21 13.45
C LEU A 274 16.57 1.49 13.51
N ARG A 275 16.20 2.61 14.14
CA ARG A 275 14.80 3.01 14.34
C ARG A 275 14.57 4.34 13.64
N TYR A 276 13.53 4.38 12.82
CA TYR A 276 13.15 5.55 12.07
C TYR A 276 11.71 5.94 12.38
N HIS A 277 11.47 7.23 12.37
CA HIS A 277 10.15 7.83 12.37
C HIS A 277 9.95 8.58 11.06
N ILE A 278 8.91 8.20 10.32
CA ILE A 278 8.62 8.63 8.96
C ILE A 278 7.31 9.41 8.99
N THR A 279 7.35 10.69 8.70
CA THR A 279 6.18 11.58 8.79
C THR A 279 6.01 12.46 7.55
N GLY A 280 4.86 13.13 7.43
CA GLY A 280 4.63 14.15 6.40
C GLY A 280 3.98 13.60 5.12
N PRO A 281 4.01 14.36 4.01
CA PRO A 281 3.26 14.00 2.81
C PRO A 281 3.72 12.66 2.21
N VAL A 282 2.77 11.86 1.72
CA VAL A 282 3.04 10.56 1.06
C VAL A 282 4.03 10.72 -0.09
N ASP A 283 3.91 11.81 -0.85
CA ASP A 283 4.76 12.08 -2.01
C ASP A 283 6.15 12.63 -1.63
N LYS A 284 6.33 13.07 -0.38
CA LYS A 284 7.60 13.60 0.15
C LYS A 284 7.73 13.38 1.66
N PRO A 285 7.96 12.12 2.10
CA PRO A 285 8.12 11.82 3.52
C PRO A 285 9.37 12.47 4.11
N GLN A 286 9.29 12.82 5.39
CA GLN A 286 10.38 13.23 6.24
C GLN A 286 10.80 12.04 7.10
N ILE A 287 12.09 11.75 7.18
CA ILE A 287 12.60 10.60 7.93
C ILE A 287 13.59 11.05 8.97
N ASN A 288 13.30 10.70 10.22
CA ASN A 288 14.10 11.04 11.37
C ASN A 288 14.60 9.76 12.02
N GLU A 289 15.92 9.61 12.18
CA GLU A 289 16.49 8.53 12.98
C GLU A 289 16.19 8.81 14.46
N VAL A 290 15.47 7.89 15.09
CA VAL A 290 15.23 7.94 16.54
C VAL A 290 16.47 7.38 17.20
N LEU A 291 17.36 8.29 17.64
CA LEU A 291 18.66 8.07 18.29
C LEU A 291 18.94 6.63 18.76
N ARG A 292 20.09 6.09 18.34
CA ARG A 292 20.69 4.87 18.88
C ARG A 292 20.66 4.90 20.40
N GLN A 293 19.77 4.12 21.02
CA GLN A 293 19.89 3.81 22.44
C GLN A 293 20.70 2.52 22.57
N PRO A 294 22.03 2.58 22.81
CA PRO A 294 22.67 1.47 23.48
C PRO A 294 21.94 1.31 24.81
N ARG A 295 21.37 0.14 25.05
CA ARG A 295 20.72 -0.18 26.32
C ARG A 295 21.71 0.19 27.42
N LYS A 296 21.35 1.14 28.31
CA LYS A 296 22.13 1.42 29.52
C LYS A 296 22.29 0.08 30.23
N ASP A 297 23.54 -0.33 30.44
CA ASP A 297 23.86 -1.45 31.29
C ASP A 297 23.14 -1.24 32.62
N ALA A 298 22.27 -2.17 32.99
CA ALA A 298 21.77 -2.22 34.34
C ALA A 298 22.98 -2.46 35.24
N GLN A 299 23.48 -1.38 35.85
CA GLN A 299 24.49 -1.46 36.88
C GLN A 299 23.96 -2.35 38.01
N GLN A 300 24.86 -3.22 38.44
CA GLN A 300 24.72 -4.30 39.42
C GLN A 300 24.04 -3.89 40.72
#